data_AF-A0A661V8D7-F1
#
_entry.id   AF-A0A661V8D7-F1
#
_cell.length_a   1.000
_cell.length_b   1.000
_cell.length_c   1.000
_cell.angle_alpha   90.00
_cell.angle_beta   90.00
_cell.angle_gamma   90.00
#
_symmetry.space_group_name_H-M   'P 1'
#
loop_
_entity.id
_entity.type
_entity.pdbx_description
1 polymer ?
#
loop_
_entity_poly.entity_id
_entity_poly.type
_entity_poly.pdbx_seq_one_letter_code
_entity_poly.pdbx_strand_id
1 'polypeptide(L)'
;MKRLLLAISVVALVLLPMGCVDVEGMTRDAIEGMLEELTVTYTIKVSGNIGSNFTGQYDVVSAEFDPETWVDFNSDSYEVEGQIPPAGYIEYTTDEAISVVGVFQKQGEDDELLMVELWRATELVDSSETTAPWGAVLVAAFP
;
A
#
# COMPACT_ATOMS: atom_id res chain seq x y z
N MET A 1 -19.61 -4.24 0.47
CA MET A 1 -20.22 -4.62 1.78
C MET A 1 -21.43 -5.56 1.67
N LYS A 2 -22.61 -5.15 1.18
CA LYS A 2 -23.82 -6.03 1.16
C LYS A 2 -23.66 -7.36 0.40
N ARG A 3 -22.88 -7.37 -0.68
CA ARG A 3 -22.64 -8.58 -1.50
C ARG A 3 -21.67 -9.57 -0.84
N LEU A 4 -20.74 -9.06 -0.03
CA LEU A 4 -19.73 -9.85 0.69
C LEU A 4 -20.37 -10.67 1.82
N LEU A 5 -21.17 -10.00 2.66
CA LEU A 5 -21.93 -10.63 3.74
C LEU A 5 -22.91 -11.69 3.23
N LEU A 6 -23.48 -11.47 2.03
CA LEU A 6 -24.37 -12.43 1.39
C LEU A 6 -23.63 -13.68 0.94
N ALA A 7 -22.43 -13.54 0.36
CA ALA A 7 -21.62 -14.67 -0.11
C ALA A 7 -21.17 -15.54 1.08
N ILE A 8 -20.65 -14.93 2.14
CA ILE A 8 -20.25 -15.62 3.38
C ILE A 8 -21.44 -16.35 4.02
N SER A 9 -22.61 -15.70 4.07
CA SER A 9 -23.81 -16.28 4.65
C SER A 9 -24.37 -17.46 3.84
N VAL A 10 -24.22 -17.46 2.51
CA VAL A 10 -24.65 -18.58 1.65
C VAL A 10 -23.70 -19.77 1.80
N VAL A 11 -22.39 -19.53 1.88
CA VAL A 11 -21.38 -20.59 2.08
C VAL A 11 -21.57 -21.27 3.43
N ALA A 12 -21.77 -20.49 4.50
CA ALA A 12 -22.07 -21.02 5.83
C ALA A 12 -23.34 -21.89 5.84
N LEU A 13 -24.41 -21.46 5.16
CA LEU A 13 -25.70 -22.17 5.16
C LEU A 13 -25.63 -23.54 4.47
N VAL A 14 -24.75 -23.71 3.49
CA VAL A 14 -24.62 -24.96 2.70
C VAL A 14 -23.70 -25.97 3.39
N LEU A 15 -22.69 -25.51 4.15
CA LEU A 15 -21.65 -26.38 4.72
C LEU A 15 -21.94 -26.87 6.15
N LEU A 16 -22.72 -26.10 6.93
CA LEU A 16 -23.12 -26.46 8.31
C LEU A 16 -23.85 -27.80 8.49
N PRO A 17 -24.71 -28.31 7.55
CA PRO A 17 -25.43 -29.56 7.75
C PRO A 17 -24.58 -30.83 7.51
N MET A 18 -23.37 -30.73 6.95
CA MET A 18 -22.58 -31.90 6.54
C MET A 18 -21.69 -32.50 7.64
N GLY A 19 -21.64 -31.90 8.84
CA GLY A 19 -21.11 -32.52 10.09
C GLY A 19 -19.66 -33.05 10.07
N CYS A 20 -18.92 -32.84 8.99
CA CYS A 20 -17.62 -33.47 8.73
C CYS A 20 -16.70 -32.57 7.87
N VAL A 21 -17.05 -31.29 7.75
CA VAL A 21 -16.33 -30.36 6.89
C VAL A 21 -15.57 -29.42 7.80
N ASP A 22 -14.27 -29.28 7.57
CA ASP A 22 -13.43 -28.26 8.19
C ASP A 22 -13.88 -26.88 7.65
N VAL A 23 -15.02 -26.41 8.15
CA VAL A 23 -15.64 -25.15 7.73
C VAL A 23 -14.70 -24.00 8.05
N GLU A 24 -13.92 -24.10 9.11
CA GLU A 24 -12.91 -23.12 9.50
C GLU A 24 -11.77 -23.08 8.47
N GLY A 25 -11.21 -24.25 8.11
CA GLY A 25 -10.20 -24.36 7.04
C GLY A 25 -10.71 -23.86 5.68
N MET A 26 -11.92 -24.25 5.27
CA MET A 26 -12.50 -23.76 4.01
C MET A 26 -12.76 -22.25 4.00
N THR A 27 -13.15 -21.68 5.15
CA THR A 27 -13.40 -20.24 5.26
C THR A 27 -12.09 -19.48 5.28
N ARG A 28 -11.07 -20.01 5.97
CA ARG A 28 -9.70 -19.50 5.94
C ARG A 28 -9.14 -19.47 4.53
N ASP A 29 -9.16 -20.60 3.82
CA ASP A 29 -8.65 -20.70 2.44
C ASP A 29 -9.35 -19.70 1.50
N ALA A 30 -10.67 -19.52 1.67
CA ALA A 30 -11.43 -18.55 0.88
C ALA A 30 -11.03 -17.10 1.20
N ILE A 31 -10.77 -16.77 2.48
CA ILE A 31 -10.35 -15.43 2.88
C ILE A 31 -8.92 -15.16 2.42
N GLU A 32 -7.99 -16.09 2.67
CA GLU A 32 -6.60 -15.97 2.24
C GLU A 32 -6.52 -15.80 0.72
N GLY A 33 -7.27 -16.58 -0.07
CA GLY A 33 -7.34 -16.40 -1.52
C GLY A 33 -7.91 -15.04 -1.95
N MET A 34 -8.87 -14.48 -1.21
CA MET A 34 -9.38 -13.13 -1.48
C MET A 34 -8.39 -12.03 -1.09
N LEU A 35 -7.59 -12.26 -0.04
CA LEU A 35 -6.54 -11.33 0.38
C LEU A 35 -5.39 -11.33 -0.63
N GLU A 36 -4.98 -12.50 -1.13
CA GLU A 36 -3.99 -12.60 -2.21
C GLU A 36 -4.39 -11.80 -3.45
N GLU A 37 -5.68 -11.80 -3.83
CA GLU A 37 -6.19 -11.00 -4.95
C GLU A 37 -6.23 -9.48 -4.65
N LEU A 38 -6.32 -9.10 -3.38
CA LEU A 38 -6.42 -7.71 -2.93
C LEU A 38 -5.05 -7.05 -2.71
N THR A 39 -4.09 -7.83 -2.21
CA THR A 39 -2.75 -7.35 -1.88
C THR A 39 -1.86 -7.28 -3.12
N VAL A 40 -0.99 -6.28 -3.16
CA VAL A 40 -0.10 -6.04 -4.29
C VAL A 40 1.18 -5.36 -3.83
N THR A 41 2.26 -5.52 -4.60
CA THR A 41 3.49 -4.76 -4.41
C THR A 41 3.29 -3.32 -4.85
N TYR A 42 3.60 -2.37 -3.97
CA TYR A 42 3.71 -0.95 -4.31
C TYR A 42 5.16 -0.49 -4.29
N THR A 43 5.51 0.39 -5.22
CA THR A 43 6.83 1.04 -5.28
C THR A 43 6.64 2.54 -5.28
N ILE A 44 7.20 3.21 -4.27
CA ILE A 44 7.35 4.66 -4.25
C ILE A 44 8.71 5.01 -4.83
N LYS A 45 8.72 5.85 -5.85
CA LYS A 45 9.93 6.36 -6.48
C LYS A 45 10.04 7.86 -6.25
N VAL A 46 11.09 8.26 -5.54
CA VAL A 46 11.40 9.66 -5.25
C VAL A 46 12.53 10.10 -6.16
N SER A 47 12.30 11.14 -6.97
CA SER A 47 13.24 11.64 -7.96
C SER A 47 13.32 13.17 -7.92
N GLY A 48 14.35 13.73 -8.55
CA GLY A 48 14.56 15.16 -8.55
C GLY A 48 15.93 15.57 -9.07
N ASN A 49 16.36 16.76 -8.70
CA ASN A 49 17.71 17.24 -8.99
C ASN A 49 18.75 16.42 -8.21
N ILE A 50 19.82 15.99 -8.89
CA ILE A 50 20.91 15.21 -8.27
C ILE A 50 21.55 16.03 -7.14
N GLY A 51 21.67 15.43 -5.97
CA GLY A 51 22.23 16.08 -4.78
C GLY A 51 21.22 16.83 -3.91
N SER A 52 19.96 16.97 -4.35
CA SER A 52 18.90 17.55 -3.53
C SER A 52 18.50 16.61 -2.39
N ASN A 53 18.25 17.19 -1.22
CA ASN A 53 17.81 16.44 -0.04
C ASN A 53 16.28 16.45 0.07
N PHE A 54 15.72 15.37 0.60
CA PHE A 54 14.31 15.26 0.92
C PHE A 54 14.11 14.49 2.24
N THR A 55 12.96 14.70 2.84
CA THR A 55 12.38 13.84 3.88
C THR A 55 11.04 13.33 3.41
N GLY A 56 10.57 12.24 3.99
CA GLY A 56 9.24 11.74 3.72
C GLY A 56 8.75 10.81 4.81
N GLN A 57 7.45 10.57 4.77
CA GLN A 57 6.78 9.56 5.56
C GLN A 57 5.80 8.85 4.65
N TYR A 58 5.74 7.54 4.71
CA TYR A 58 4.69 6.78 4.05
C TYR A 58 4.10 5.72 4.96
N ASP A 59 2.80 5.54 4.83
CA ASP A 59 2.01 4.57 5.56
C ASP A 59 1.57 3.46 4.59
N VAL A 60 1.71 2.23 5.03
CA VAL A 60 1.29 1.02 4.33
C VAL A 60 0.17 0.40 5.10
N VAL A 61 -0.92 0.04 4.42
CA VAL A 61 -2.00 -0.75 5.00
C VAL A 61 -1.95 -2.15 4.40
N SER A 62 -1.89 -3.16 5.28
CA SER A 62 -1.95 -4.58 4.94
C SER A 62 -3.18 -5.22 5.57
N ALA A 63 -3.52 -6.41 5.12
CA ALA A 63 -4.48 -7.25 5.84
C ALA A 63 -4.08 -8.71 5.77
N GLU A 64 -4.40 -9.41 6.85
CA GLU A 64 -4.15 -10.85 6.99
C GLU A 64 -5.38 -11.56 7.54
N PHE A 65 -5.40 -12.89 7.42
CA PHE A 65 -6.43 -13.70 8.05
C PHE A 65 -6.23 -13.72 9.57
N ASP A 66 -7.30 -13.41 10.30
CA ASP A 66 -7.37 -13.56 11.75
C ASP A 66 -8.52 -14.49 12.13
N PRO A 67 -8.32 -15.51 12.97
CA PRO A 67 -9.37 -16.48 13.31
C PRO A 67 -10.49 -15.91 14.20
N GLU A 68 -10.29 -14.77 14.87
CA GLU A 68 -11.28 -14.13 15.73
C GLU A 68 -12.13 -13.10 14.96
N THR A 69 -11.50 -12.29 14.12
CA THR A 69 -12.15 -11.20 13.37
C THR A 69 -12.34 -11.49 11.88
N TRP A 70 -11.89 -12.65 11.40
CA TRP A 70 -11.83 -13.10 10.00
C TRP A 70 -10.81 -12.37 9.13
N VAL A 71 -10.64 -11.07 9.35
CA VAL A 71 -9.61 -10.23 8.71
C VAL A 71 -9.10 -9.25 9.75
N ASP A 72 -7.78 -9.13 9.84
CA ASP A 72 -7.13 -8.05 10.59
C ASP A 72 -6.49 -7.05 9.63
N PHE A 73 -6.61 -5.76 9.93
CA PHE A 73 -6.03 -4.69 9.13
C PHE A 73 -4.94 -4.00 9.94
N ASN A 74 -3.73 -4.01 9.40
CA ASN A 74 -2.57 -3.41 10.03
C ASN A 74 -2.10 -2.18 9.24
N SER A 75 -1.47 -1.26 9.95
CA SER A 75 -0.88 -0.07 9.35
C SER A 75 0.51 0.16 9.91
N ASP A 76 1.49 0.18 9.01
CA ASP A 76 2.88 0.45 9.32
C ASP A 76 3.28 1.81 8.74
N SER A 77 3.97 2.62 9.54
CA SER A 77 4.46 3.95 9.17
C SER A 77 5.98 3.93 9.05
N TYR A 78 6.49 4.48 7.95
CA TYR A 78 7.91 4.54 7.66
C TYR A 78 8.35 5.98 7.43
N GLU A 79 9.30 6.45 8.24
CA GLU A 79 10.00 7.72 8.01
C GLU A 79 11.23 7.46 7.14
N VAL A 80 11.45 8.33 6.16
CA VAL A 80 12.59 8.27 5.25
C VAL A 80 13.24 9.63 5.08
N GLU A 81 14.55 9.60 4.92
CA GLU A 81 15.35 10.76 4.54
C GLU A 81 16.35 10.32 3.48
N GLY A 82 16.66 11.20 2.55
CA GLY A 82 17.53 10.86 1.44
C GLY A 82 18.07 12.04 0.68
N GLN A 83 19.12 11.78 -0.09
CA GLN A 83 19.67 12.68 -1.08
C GLN A 83 19.53 12.03 -2.45
N ILE A 84 19.00 12.76 -3.45
CA ILE A 84 18.81 12.21 -4.79
C ILE A 84 20.17 11.79 -5.38
N PRO A 85 20.38 10.48 -5.65
CA PRO A 85 21.67 9.97 -6.09
C PRO A 85 21.95 10.33 -7.56
N PRO A 86 23.17 10.10 -8.06
CA PRO A 86 23.49 10.29 -9.49
C PRO A 86 22.62 9.49 -10.47
N ALA A 87 21.99 8.41 -10.00
CA ALA A 87 21.01 7.63 -10.78
C ALA A 87 19.69 8.37 -11.02
N GLY A 88 19.44 9.46 -10.28
CA GLY A 88 18.29 10.35 -10.45
C GLY A 88 17.07 10.03 -9.57
N TYR A 89 17.08 8.91 -8.84
CA TYR A 89 15.96 8.52 -7.98
C TYR A 89 16.34 7.51 -6.88
N ILE A 90 15.47 7.39 -5.88
CA ILE A 90 15.46 6.36 -4.83
C ILE A 90 14.11 5.63 -4.90
N GLU A 91 14.10 4.32 -4.65
CA GLU A 91 12.90 3.50 -4.62
C GLU A 91 12.68 2.90 -3.23
N TYR A 92 11.41 2.86 -2.81
CA TYR A 92 10.94 2.15 -1.63
C TYR A 92 9.84 1.18 -2.06
N THR A 93 9.99 -0.10 -1.76
CA THR A 93 9.04 -1.14 -2.16
C THR A 93 8.42 -1.77 -0.93
N THR A 94 7.11 -2.00 -1.00
CA THR A 94 6.33 -2.72 0.00
C THR A 94 5.51 -3.80 -0.69
N ASP A 95 5.60 -5.02 -0.15
CA ASP A 95 4.86 -6.17 -0.63
C ASP A 95 3.61 -6.39 0.22
N GLU A 96 2.66 -7.17 -0.30
CA GLU A 96 1.45 -7.59 0.42
C GLU A 96 0.60 -6.42 0.96
N ALA A 97 0.65 -5.27 0.27
CA ALA A 97 -0.03 -4.05 0.67
C ALA A 97 -1.36 -3.87 -0.07
N ILE A 98 -2.35 -3.31 0.61
CA ILE A 98 -3.66 -2.97 0.07
C ILE A 98 -3.69 -1.52 -0.40
N SER A 99 -3.13 -0.63 0.42
CA SER A 99 -3.02 0.80 0.11
C SER A 99 -1.74 1.39 0.65
N VAL A 100 -1.26 2.42 -0.04
CA VAL A 100 -0.07 3.18 0.35
C VAL A 100 -0.39 4.67 0.24
N VAL A 101 -0.01 5.44 1.26
CA VAL A 101 -0.08 6.90 1.26
C VAL A 101 1.27 7.45 1.66
N GLY A 102 1.80 8.43 0.94
CA GLY A 102 3.09 9.03 1.23
C GLY A 102 3.07 10.53 1.11
N VAL A 103 3.83 11.19 1.99
CA VAL A 103 4.12 12.62 1.94
C VAL A 103 5.62 12.82 1.92
N PHE A 104 6.11 13.59 0.95
CA PHE A 104 7.54 13.84 0.78
C PHE A 104 7.78 15.34 0.67
N GLN A 105 8.82 15.82 1.34
CA GLN A 105 9.17 17.22 1.42
C GLN A 105 10.60 17.46 0.95
N LYS A 106 10.78 18.45 0.09
CA LYS A 106 12.10 18.94 -0.29
C LYS A 106 12.76 19.68 0.88
N GLN A 107 14.06 19.45 1.09
CA GLN A 107 14.86 20.13 2.10
C GLN A 107 15.76 21.21 1.48
N GLY A 108 15.15 22.21 0.85
CA GLY A 108 15.88 23.27 0.14
C GLY A 108 15.03 24.48 -0.25
N GLU A 109 15.70 25.63 -0.39
CA GLU A 109 15.09 26.94 -0.71
C GLU A 109 15.11 27.29 -2.20
N ASP A 110 15.97 26.61 -2.98
CA ASP A 110 16.11 26.85 -4.41
C ASP A 110 14.99 26.15 -5.20
N ASP A 111 14.78 26.55 -6.47
CA ASP A 111 13.76 25.98 -7.38
C ASP A 111 14.10 24.55 -7.89
N GLU A 112 14.66 23.71 -7.02
CA GLU A 112 14.92 22.30 -7.29
C GLU A 112 13.61 21.49 -7.31
N LEU A 113 13.53 20.54 -8.25
CA LEU A 113 12.40 19.63 -8.43
C LEU A 113 12.47 18.49 -7.41
N LEU A 114 11.33 18.23 -6.79
CA LEU A 114 11.01 16.96 -6.15
C LEU A 114 9.82 16.36 -6.89
N MET A 115 9.94 15.12 -7.37
CA MET A 115 8.87 14.36 -8.01
C MET A 115 8.76 12.99 -7.34
N VAL A 116 7.54 12.61 -6.98
CA VAL A 116 7.24 11.31 -6.39
C VAL A 116 6.24 10.59 -7.28
N GLU A 117 6.56 9.35 -7.62
CA GLU A 117 5.71 8.44 -8.37
C GLU A 117 5.36 7.24 -7.48
N LEU A 118 4.08 6.87 -7.45
CA LEU A 118 3.60 5.67 -6.78
C LEU A 118 3.13 4.67 -7.83
N TRP A 119 3.76 3.49 -7.81
CA TRP A 119 3.52 2.41 -8.75
C TRP A 119 2.87 1.24 -8.03
N ARG A 120 1.85 0.63 -8.66
CA ARG A 120 1.25 -0.63 -8.25
C ARG A 120 1.70 -1.70 -9.24
N ALA A 121 2.56 -2.61 -8.78
CA ALA A 121 3.33 -3.51 -9.64
C ALA A 121 4.06 -2.73 -10.76
N THR A 122 3.55 -2.74 -11.99
CA THR A 122 4.12 -2.03 -13.16
C THR A 122 3.26 -0.87 -13.66
N GLU A 123 2.16 -0.57 -12.98
CA GLU A 123 1.23 0.50 -13.32
C GLU A 123 1.50 1.73 -12.44
N LEU A 124 1.73 2.90 -13.06
CA LEU A 124 1.76 4.17 -12.34
C LEU A 124 0.34 4.51 -11.87
N VAL A 125 0.12 4.57 -10.56
CA VAL A 125 -1.22 4.80 -9.97
C VAL A 125 -1.39 6.22 -9.45
N ASP A 126 -0.32 6.87 -9.03
CA ASP A 126 -0.34 8.29 -8.65
C ASP A 126 1.03 8.94 -8.85
N SER A 127 1.05 10.26 -9.04
CA SER A 127 2.29 11.04 -9.05
C SER A 127 2.04 12.51 -8.73
N SER A 128 3.03 13.12 -8.08
CA SER A 128 3.00 14.55 -7.76
C SER A 128 4.41 15.13 -7.73
N GLU A 129 4.52 16.42 -8.06
CA GLU A 129 5.78 17.14 -8.08
C GLU A 129 5.68 18.53 -7.47
N THR A 130 6.81 19.08 -7.04
CA THR A 130 6.93 20.46 -6.55
C THR A 130 8.30 21.03 -6.87
N THR A 131 8.35 22.32 -7.22
CA THR A 131 9.58 23.12 -7.24
C THR A 131 9.62 24.16 -6.12
N ALA A 132 8.50 24.35 -5.40
CA ALA A 132 8.41 25.36 -4.35
C ALA A 132 9.49 25.18 -3.26
N PRO A 133 10.05 26.26 -2.71
CA PRO A 133 10.93 26.21 -1.54
C PRO A 133 10.26 25.43 -0.41
N TRP A 134 10.95 24.43 0.14
CA TRP A 134 10.41 23.52 1.18
C TRP A 134 9.06 22.85 0.82
N GLY A 135 8.74 22.77 -0.48
CA GLY A 135 7.48 22.22 -0.97
C GLY A 135 7.34 20.74 -0.63
N ALA A 136 6.10 20.32 -0.40
CA ALA A 136 5.74 18.94 -0.14
C ALA A 136 4.78 18.40 -1.21
N VAL A 137 4.86 17.11 -1.45
CA VAL A 137 3.99 16.36 -2.35
C VAL A 137 3.34 15.22 -1.61
N LEU A 138 2.13 14.86 -2.02
CA LEU A 138 1.37 13.74 -1.49
C LEU A 138 1.09 12.79 -2.64
N VAL A 139 1.26 11.49 -2.40
CA VAL A 139 0.84 10.42 -3.30
C VAL A 139 0.02 9.40 -2.52
N ALA A 140 -1.00 8.83 -3.16
CA ALA A 140 -1.86 7.84 -2.53
C ALA A 140 -2.41 6.83 -3.54
N ALA A 141 -2.46 5.56 -3.15
CA ALA A 141 -3.12 4.51 -3.88
C ALA A 141 -4.01 3.68 -2.96
N PHE A 142 -5.22 3.41 -3.42
CA PHE A 142 -6.26 2.65 -2.73
C PHE A 142 -6.73 1.50 -3.64
N PRO A 143 -7.25 0.40 -3.06
CA PRO A 143 -7.78 -0.73 -3.83
C PRO A 143 -8.93 -0.37 -4.78
#